data_AF-A0A814UHB7-F1
#
_entry.id   AF-A0A814UHB7-F1
#
_cell.length_a   1.000
_cell.length_b   1.000
_cell.length_c   1.000
_cell.angle_alpha   90.00
_cell.angle_beta   90.00
_cell.angle_gamma   90.00
#
_symmetry.space_group_name_H-M   'P 1'
#
loop_
_entity.id
_entity.type
_entity.pdbx_description
1 polymer ?
#
loop_
_entity_poly.entity_id
_entity_poly.type
_entity_poly.pdbx_seq_one_letter_code
_entity_poly.pdbx_strand_id
1 'polypeptide(L)' 'MGRRPARCYRYCKNKPYPKSRFCRGVPDPKIRIFDLGRKRARVDEFPLCVHLVSDEYEQLSSEALEAGRICAN' A
#
# COMPACT_ATOMS: atom_id res chain seq x y z
N MET A 1 11.79 2.85 0.84
CA MET A 1 12.91 2.15 0.19
C MET A 1 14.20 2.81 0.61
N GLY A 2 15.08 2.13 1.35
CA GLY A 2 16.35 2.72 1.81
C GLY A 2 17.50 2.65 0.79
N ARG A 3 17.49 1.65 -0.11
CA ARG A 3 18.65 1.34 -0.97
C ARG A 3 18.60 1.94 -2.37
N ARG A 4 17.41 2.09 -2.97
CA ARG A 4 17.24 2.54 -4.36
C ARG A 4 16.07 3.51 -4.47
N PRO A 5 16.13 4.49 -5.39
CA PRO A 5 15.03 5.41 -5.64
C PRO A 5 13.85 4.70 -6.32
N ALA A 6 12.63 5.22 -6.11
CA ALA A 6 11.39 4.62 -6.59
C ALA A 6 11.30 4.50 -8.13
N ARG A 7 11.99 5.37 -8.88
CA ARG A 7 12.05 5.32 -10.35
C ARG A 7 12.49 3.95 -10.91
N CYS A 8 13.27 3.18 -10.15
CA CYS A 8 13.72 1.85 -10.56
C CYS A 8 12.62 0.78 -10.50
N TYR A 9 11.56 1.03 -9.72
CA TYR A 9 10.48 0.08 -9.42
C TYR A 9 9.09 0.56 -9.85
N ARG A 10 8.95 1.80 -10.34
CA ARG A 10 7.67 2.40 -10.74
C ARG A 10 6.85 1.52 -11.68
N TYR A 11 7.47 0.87 -12.67
CA TYR A 11 6.76 0.15 -13.71
C TYR A 11 6.63 -1.36 -13.43
N CYS A 12 5.42 -1.88 -13.67
CA CYS A 12 5.07 -3.30 -13.60
C CYS A 12 5.63 -4.12 -14.76
N LYS A 13 6.94 -4.36 -14.78
CA LYS A 13 7.63 -5.03 -15.91
C LYS A 13 7.81 -6.55 -15.78
N ASN A 14 7.84 -7.08 -14.56
CA ASN A 14 8.15 -8.48 -14.30
C ASN A 14 6.89 -9.25 -13.87
N LYS A 15 6.94 -10.58 -13.96
CA LYS A 15 5.90 -11.46 -13.38
C LYS A 15 5.80 -11.23 -11.86
N PRO A 16 4.59 -11.33 -11.26
CA PRO A 16 4.42 -11.18 -9.82
C PRO A 16 5.32 -12.12 -9.02
N TYR A 17 5.97 -11.59 -7.98
CA TYR A 17 6.92 -12.33 -7.15
C TYR A 17 6.57 -12.20 -5.66
N PRO A 18 5.54 -12.93 -5.17
CA PRO A 18 5.09 -12.83 -3.79
C PRO A 18 6.01 -13.57 -2.81
N LYS A 19 5.96 -13.15 -1.54
CA LYS A 19 6.53 -13.91 -0.41
C LYS A 19 5.95 -15.33 -0.44
N SER A 20 6.80 -16.33 -0.61
CA SER A 20 6.37 -17.71 -0.89
C SER A 20 7.39 -18.74 -0.41
N ARG A 21 7.08 -20.04 -0.51
CA ARG A 21 8.03 -21.13 -0.20
C ARG A 21 9.34 -21.08 -0.99
N PHE A 22 9.29 -20.45 -2.18
CA PHE A 22 10.42 -20.31 -3.10
C PHE A 22 11.13 -18.95 -2.93
N CYS A 23 10.42 -17.92 -2.47
CA CYS A 23 10.98 -16.60 -2.16
C CYS A 23 11.08 -16.39 -0.65
N ARG A 24 12.19 -16.84 -0.05
CA ARG A 24 12.45 -16.76 1.39
C ARG A 24 13.26 -15.51 1.71
N GLY A 25 13.03 -14.90 2.88
CA GLY A 25 13.75 -13.70 3.32
C GLY A 25 13.20 -12.37 2.78
N VAL A 26 12.00 -12.36 2.20
CA VAL A 26 11.30 -11.12 1.86
C VAL A 26 11.02 -10.35 3.15
N PRO A 27 11.46 -9.08 3.26
CA PRO A 27 11.20 -8.27 4.44
C PRO A 27 9.70 -8.01 4.58
N ASP A 28 9.24 -7.84 5.82
CA ASP A 28 7.85 -7.48 6.07
C ASP A 28 7.57 -6.04 5.58
N PRO A 29 6.36 -5.77 5.06
CA PRO A 29 6.02 -4.47 4.51
C PRO A 29 6.01 -3.39 5.60
N LYS A 30 6.28 -2.13 5.20
CA LYS A 30 6.28 -1.00 6.15
C LYS A 30 4.88 -0.66 6.65
N ILE A 31 3.87 -0.75 5.79
CA ILE A 31 2.46 -0.63 6.18
C ILE A 31 2.04 -1.87 6.97
N ARG A 32 1.53 -1.65 8.19
CA ARG A 32 1.05 -2.71 9.09
C ARG A 32 -0.41 -2.58 9.45
N ILE A 33 -0.97 -1.38 9.32
CA ILE A 33 -2.36 -1.05 9.66
C ILE A 33 -2.99 -0.46 8.41
N PHE A 34 -4.11 -1.01 7.98
CA PHE A 34 -4.80 -0.58 6.76
C PHE A 34 -5.99 0.32 7.06
N ASP A 35 -6.79 -0.02 8.07
CA ASP A 35 -7.94 0.78 8.47
C ASP A 35 -7.59 1.82 9.54
N LEU A 36 -8.21 3.00 9.45
CA LEU A 36 -8.04 4.12 10.37
C LEU A 36 -9.39 4.61 10.90
N GLY A 37 -9.35 5.49 11.90
CA GLY A 37 -10.55 6.07 12.50
C GLY A 37 -11.41 5.05 13.28
N ARG A 38 -12.72 5.30 13.30
CA ARG A 38 -13.69 4.56 14.13
C ARG A 38 -14.15 3.26 13.46
N LYS A 39 -13.34 2.21 13.57
CA LYS A 39 -13.57 0.89 12.97
C LYS A 39 -14.82 0.14 13.44
N ARG A 40 -15.39 0.54 14.58
CA ARG A 40 -16.60 -0.07 15.18
C ARG A 40 -17.89 0.69 14.86
N ALA A 41 -17.82 1.75 14.04
CA ALA A 41 -19.03 2.44 13.60
C ALA A 41 -19.91 1.50 12.77
N ARG A 42 -21.22 1.66 12.88
CA ARG A 42 -22.17 0.91 12.06
C ARG A 42 -22.26 1.54 10.67
N VAL A 43 -22.74 0.75 9.70
CA VAL A 43 -22.80 1.12 8.28
C VAL A 43 -23.70 2.34 8.00
N ASP A 44 -24.70 2.57 8.86
CA ASP A 44 -25.66 3.67 8.79
C ASP A 44 -25.09 5.01 9.24
N GLU A 45 -23.94 5.02 9.92
CA GLU A 45 -23.38 6.24 10.52
C GLU A 45 -22.54 7.08 9.55
N PHE A 46 -21.97 6.45 8.51
CA PHE A 46 -21.11 7.11 7.53
C PHE A 46 -21.66 6.91 6.11
N PRO A 47 -22.53 7.83 5.62
CA PRO A 47 -23.17 7.69 4.31
C PRO A 47 -22.27 8.08 3.12
N LEU A 48 -21.16 8.78 3.37
CA LEU A 48 -20.27 9.29 2.32
C LEU A 48 -19.07 8.35 2.14
N CYS A 49 -18.76 8.03 0.88
CA CYS A 49 -17.60 7.26 0.49
C CYS A 49 -16.77 8.04 -0.55
N VAL A 50 -15.47 8.21 -0.28
CA VAL A 50 -14.52 8.86 -1.19
C VAL A 50 -13.37 7.89 -1.46
N HIS A 51 -12.98 7.77 -2.72
CA HIS A 51 -11.91 6.87 -3.16
C HIS A 51 -10.78 7.66 -3.82
N LEU A 52 -9.55 7.30 -3.49
CA LEU A 52 -8.36 7.71 -4.23
C LEU A 52 -8.02 6.62 -5.25
N VAL A 53 -7.98 6.99 -6.52
CA VAL A 53 -7.73 6.07 -7.65
C VAL A 53 -6.43 6.48 -8.34
N SER A 54 -5.65 5.51 -8.80
CA SER A 54 -4.49 5.77 -9.66
C SER A 54 -4.92 5.67 -11.12
N ASP A 55 -4.53 6.66 -11.92
CA ASP A 55 -4.82 6.74 -13.35
C ASP A 55 -3.75 6.06 -14.23
N GLU A 56 -2.65 5.59 -13.62
CA GLU A 56 -1.56 4.90 -14.32
C GLU A 56 -1.33 3.49 -13.75
N TYR A 57 -0.87 2.58 -14.61
CA TYR A 57 -0.48 1.24 -14.18
C TYR A 57 0.95 1.24 -13.64
N GLU A 58 1.08 1.25 -12.31
CA GLU A 58 2.35 1.38 -11.61
C GLU A 58 2.46 0.52 -10.34
N GLN A 59 3.66 0.43 -9.78
CA GLN A 59 3.92 -0.21 -8.48
C GLN A 59 4.10 0.85 -7.39
N LEU A 60 3.18 0.84 -6.43
CA LEU A 60 3.27 1.65 -5.22
C LEU A 60 4.05 0.90 -4.14
N SER A 61 5.11 1.53 -3.61
CA SER A 61 5.93 0.94 -2.56
C SER A 61 5.22 0.92 -1.20
N SER A 62 5.55 -0.06 -0.36
CA SER A 62 4.98 -0.17 1.00
C SER A 62 5.21 1.07 1.87
N GLU A 63 6.33 1.76 1.64
CA GLU A 63 6.70 2.99 2.35
C GLU A 63 5.89 4.19 1.87
N ALA A 64 5.58 4.24 0.57
CA ALA A 64 4.69 5.27 0.02
C ALA A 64 3.24 5.07 0.51
N LEU A 65 2.78 3.81 0.58
CA LEU A 65 1.46 3.50 1.13
C LEU A 65 1.37 3.86 2.62
N GLU A 66 2.40 3.56 3.41
CA GLU A 66 2.43 3.99 4.83
C GLU A 66 2.50 5.51 4.97
N ALA A 67 3.26 6.20 4.12
CA ALA A 67 3.31 7.67 4.13
C ALA A 67 1.95 8.28 3.77
N GLY A 68 1.26 7.75 2.75
CA GLY A 68 -0.09 8.17 2.38
C GLY A 68 -1.11 7.92 3.49
N ARG A 69 -1.01 6.76 4.15
CA ARG A 69 -1.84 6.42 5.32
C ARG A 69 -1.64 7.41 6.47
N ILE A 70 -0.40 7.75 6.81
CA ILE A 70 -0.10 8.74 7.87
C ILE A 70 -0.62 10.12 7.46
N CYS A 71 -0.47 10.51 6.21
CA CYS A 71 -0.94 11.81 5.72
C CYS A 71 -2.47 11.97 5.77
N ALA A 72 -3.22 10.88 5.57
CA ALA A 72 -4.68 10.88 5.60
C ALA A 72 -5.29 10.70 7.00
N ASN A 73 -4.47 10.45 8.03
CA ASN A 73 -4.90 10.20 9.41
C ASN A 73 -4.79 11.43 10.30
#